data_AF-A0A920RAT6-F1
#
_entry.id   AF-A0A920RAT6-F1
#
_cell.length_a   1.000
_cell.length_b   1.000
_cell.length_c   1.000
_cell.angle_alpha   90.00
_cell.angle_beta   90.00
_cell.angle_gamma   90.00
#
_symmetry.space_group_name_H-M   'P 1'
#
loop_
_entity.id
_entity.type
_entity.pdbx_description
1 polymer ?
#
loop_
_entity_poly.entity_id
_entity_poly.type
_entity_poly.pdbx_seq_one_letter_code
_entity_poly.pdbx_strand_id
1 'polypeptide(L)'
;MKCRSIKVSSTKLIAKLIAAIVIAFPFALNAATPNHIQIALSSTNEAVGWYEEYLDCERVVGRNDAVVCGETNIEFFVGRTVGGSQGSAIDHIGFSVPDLDAKMAELESVGVRGSGVRLIRFDDGALVRDIPGLFKIAFITDPWGTKIELVQDEAVIGFHHIHLNSVDPVAALDWYNQVLGGERASLKGMLDGVRFGDIWLLATQFNDGRPGITQGRTIDHIGFQVADLDAAAAEMNQLNVDFRQDPMVPERGRSDAKQAFILGPDGVMIAVVEPGWEGIEEEAFSADNSDSEELYIVPRTPWGEPDFQGIWTADAAHGIPLQRGVGAGEAGELTPEEAAARRERGTLNSIWGYDREWRDTTLGYVRSAPSTQAAMIIDPPNGQLPETTEAYKQLVANAPPRIPPQRARTPVDLGTYVRCITRGPVGMMMPSIYNNGLQIIQSPGNIAIQKEMIHETRIISTESREGYGDGLKTWLGDSHGRWEGDTLVVEVRNLNGRTSYLGSSADMKLTQRFTRTGPDTLRYEFTVEDPAVWTEPWSGMFNFIRDDSQYELVEYACHEGNYGMTNTLSAARTIDAREAEEADYQE
;
A
#
# COMPACT_ATOMS: atom_id res chain seq x y z
N MET A 1 40.74 -54.75 90.59
CA MET A 1 41.13 -55.20 89.23
C MET A 1 42.19 -54.25 88.67
N LYS A 2 43.19 -54.81 88.01
CA LYS A 2 44.51 -54.21 87.70
C LYS A 2 44.47 -53.11 86.64
N CYS A 3 45.33 -52.10 86.79
CA CYS A 3 45.81 -51.22 85.73
C CYS A 3 46.47 -52.01 84.58
N ARG A 4 46.30 -51.54 83.33
CA ARG A 4 47.41 -51.44 82.37
C ARG A 4 47.07 -50.49 81.20
N SER A 5 48.08 -49.68 80.89
CA SER A 5 48.21 -48.74 79.77
C SER A 5 48.31 -49.46 78.41
N ILE A 6 48.01 -48.76 77.30
CA ILE A 6 48.97 -48.54 76.18
C ILE A 6 48.40 -47.56 75.12
N LYS A 7 49.24 -46.53 74.88
CA LYS A 7 49.51 -45.63 73.74
C LYS A 7 48.55 -45.45 72.54
N VAL A 8 48.37 -44.15 72.28
CA VAL A 8 48.05 -43.40 71.06
C VAL A 8 48.71 -43.93 69.77
N SER A 9 47.95 -43.95 68.67
CA SER A 9 48.48 -43.66 67.34
C SER A 9 47.48 -42.79 66.57
N SER A 10 47.94 -41.61 66.21
CA SER A 10 47.29 -40.60 65.41
C SER A 10 47.24 -41.00 63.93
N THR A 11 46.07 -40.94 63.31
CA THR A 11 45.95 -40.90 61.85
C THR A 11 44.94 -39.85 61.45
N LYS A 12 45.43 -38.85 60.72
CA LYS A 12 44.73 -37.66 60.25
C LYS A 12 43.62 -38.04 59.28
N LEU A 13 42.43 -37.49 59.50
CA LEU A 13 41.35 -37.44 58.52
C LEU A 13 41.77 -36.46 57.41
N ILE A 14 42.14 -36.98 56.24
CA ILE A 14 42.28 -36.16 55.02
C ILE A 14 40.94 -36.26 54.28
N ALA A 15 40.12 -35.21 54.39
CA ALA A 15 39.00 -35.01 53.50
C ALA A 15 39.56 -34.69 52.10
N LYS A 16 39.33 -35.58 51.12
CA LYS A 16 39.61 -35.31 49.71
C LYS A 16 38.57 -34.31 49.21
N LEU A 17 38.99 -33.07 49.01
CA LEU A 17 38.29 -32.11 48.18
C LEU A 17 38.46 -32.57 46.72
N ILE A 18 37.42 -33.14 46.12
CA ILE A 18 37.37 -33.32 44.66
C ILE A 18 36.88 -31.98 44.10
N ALA A 19 37.81 -31.17 43.62
CA ALA A 19 37.48 -30.05 42.75
C ALA A 19 37.01 -30.62 41.41
N ALA A 20 35.71 -30.60 41.17
CA ALA A 20 35.17 -30.78 39.83
C ALA A 20 35.56 -29.55 39.02
N ILE A 21 36.61 -29.66 38.22
CA ILE A 21 36.90 -28.71 37.16
C ILE A 21 35.80 -28.91 36.12
N VAL A 22 34.79 -28.04 36.15
CA VAL A 22 33.90 -27.85 35.00
C VAL A 22 34.75 -27.16 33.95
N ILE A 23 35.30 -27.93 33.02
CA ILE A 23 35.83 -27.39 31.78
C ILE A 23 34.60 -26.89 31.02
N ALA A 24 34.33 -25.59 31.09
CA ALA A 24 33.45 -24.93 30.16
C ALA A 24 34.13 -25.04 28.79
N PHE A 25 33.75 -26.06 28.01
CA PHE A 25 34.01 -26.03 26.59
C PHE A 25 33.28 -24.79 26.04
N PRO A 26 33.93 -23.91 25.27
CA PRO A 26 33.19 -22.95 24.47
C PRO A 26 32.25 -23.78 23.61
N PHE A 27 30.94 -23.60 23.79
CA PHE A 27 29.96 -24.06 22.82
C PHE A 27 30.33 -23.36 21.52
N ALA A 28 30.87 -24.12 20.56
CA ALA A 28 31.01 -23.62 19.20
C ALA A 28 29.60 -23.65 18.63
N LEU A 29 28.87 -22.53 18.77
CA LEU A 29 27.64 -22.32 18.04
C LEU A 29 27.93 -22.55 16.55
N ASN A 30 27.09 -23.31 15.86
CA ASN A 30 27.02 -23.20 14.41
C ASN A 30 26.53 -21.77 14.11
N ALA A 31 27.43 -20.90 13.67
CA ALA A 31 27.11 -19.50 13.40
C ALA A 31 25.93 -19.41 12.42
N ALA A 32 24.88 -18.72 12.83
CA ALA A 32 23.70 -18.55 12.01
C ALA A 32 24.03 -17.55 10.89
N THR A 33 23.61 -17.84 9.66
CA THR A 33 23.85 -16.96 8.52
C THR A 33 22.60 -16.13 8.25
N PRO A 34 22.71 -14.81 7.97
CA PRO A 34 21.56 -14.02 7.56
C PRO A 34 20.89 -14.67 6.35
N ASN A 35 19.56 -14.77 6.38
CA ASN A 35 18.80 -15.50 5.39
C ASN A 35 17.87 -14.57 4.61
N HIS A 36 17.02 -13.82 5.33
CA HIS A 36 16.09 -12.88 4.73
C HIS A 36 15.77 -11.71 5.66
N ILE A 37 15.19 -10.65 5.09
CA ILE A 37 14.49 -9.60 5.81
C ILE A 37 13.05 -9.63 5.32
N GLN A 38 12.10 -9.77 6.24
CA GLN A 38 10.70 -9.82 5.88
C GLN A 38 10.07 -8.42 6.00
N ILE A 39 9.53 -7.94 4.88
CA ILE A 39 8.85 -6.66 4.77
C ILE A 39 7.35 -6.89 4.55
N ALA A 40 6.53 -6.35 5.46
CA ALA A 40 5.08 -6.43 5.45
C ALA A 40 4.47 -5.26 4.66
N LEU A 41 3.58 -5.58 3.72
CA LEU A 41 3.04 -4.60 2.79
C LEU A 41 1.69 -5.03 2.20
N SER A 42 1.13 -4.25 1.28
CA SER A 42 -0.19 -4.52 0.67
C SER A 42 -0.14 -5.29 -0.66
N SER A 43 0.98 -5.28 -1.40
CA SER A 43 1.19 -6.05 -2.64
C SER A 43 2.67 -6.35 -2.90
N THR A 44 3.02 -7.63 -2.99
CA THR A 44 4.43 -8.07 -3.07
C THR A 44 5.09 -7.78 -4.42
N ASN A 45 4.35 -7.81 -5.53
CA ASN A 45 4.94 -7.64 -6.87
C ASN A 45 5.36 -6.19 -7.16
N GLU A 46 4.63 -5.20 -6.62
CA GLU A 46 5.02 -3.79 -6.73
C GLU A 46 6.31 -3.52 -5.94
N ALA A 47 6.49 -4.20 -4.80
CA ALA A 47 7.72 -4.12 -4.02
C ALA A 47 8.93 -4.68 -4.75
N VAL A 48 8.78 -5.84 -5.38
CA VAL A 48 9.86 -6.40 -6.21
C VAL A 48 10.29 -5.42 -7.29
N GLY A 49 9.35 -4.88 -8.08
CA GLY A 49 9.68 -3.92 -9.14
C GLY A 49 10.33 -2.63 -8.63
N TRP A 50 9.87 -2.11 -7.49
CA TRP A 50 10.44 -0.91 -6.88
C TRP A 50 11.88 -1.11 -6.40
N TYR A 51 12.16 -2.24 -5.74
CA TYR A 51 13.51 -2.56 -5.26
C TYR A 51 14.47 -2.88 -6.43
N GLU A 52 13.98 -3.50 -7.51
CA GLU A 52 14.75 -3.66 -8.76
C GLU A 52 15.11 -2.30 -9.39
N GLU A 53 14.14 -1.39 -9.48
CA GLU A 53 14.32 -0.10 -10.16
C GLU A 53 15.22 0.86 -9.36
N TYR A 54 15.04 0.94 -8.03
CA TYR A 54 15.66 2.00 -7.24
C TYR A 54 16.83 1.56 -6.35
N LEU A 55 16.96 0.26 -6.05
CA LEU A 55 18.00 -0.24 -5.14
C LEU A 55 18.93 -1.28 -5.77
N ASP A 56 18.88 -1.44 -7.09
CA ASP A 56 19.70 -2.37 -7.86
C ASP A 56 19.64 -3.82 -7.33
N CYS A 57 18.48 -4.22 -6.79
CA CYS A 57 18.24 -5.59 -6.38
C CYS A 57 17.78 -6.45 -7.56
N GLU A 58 17.96 -7.77 -7.48
CA GLU A 58 17.55 -8.71 -8.52
C GLU A 58 16.37 -9.54 -8.05
N ARG A 59 15.31 -9.67 -8.86
CA ARG A 59 14.20 -10.57 -8.54
C ARG A 59 14.66 -12.02 -8.40
N VAL A 60 14.17 -12.69 -7.35
CA VAL A 60 14.37 -14.13 -7.19
C VAL A 60 13.57 -14.88 -8.26
N VAL A 61 14.26 -15.67 -9.09
CA VAL A 61 13.62 -16.44 -10.17
C VAL A 61 12.51 -17.35 -9.62
N GLY A 62 11.31 -17.26 -10.19
CA GLY A 62 10.14 -18.04 -9.76
C GLY A 62 9.41 -17.48 -8.53
N ARG A 63 9.84 -16.33 -7.98
CA ARG A 63 9.18 -15.64 -6.87
C ARG A 63 8.72 -14.24 -7.31
N ASN A 64 7.48 -13.91 -6.95
CA ASN A 64 6.89 -12.57 -7.18
C ASN A 64 6.85 -11.74 -5.88
N ASP A 65 7.59 -12.20 -4.88
CA ASP A 65 7.55 -11.74 -3.51
C ASP A 65 8.93 -11.63 -2.87
N ALA A 66 10.00 -11.69 -3.67
CA ALA A 66 11.36 -11.60 -3.13
C ALA A 66 12.35 -11.01 -4.13
N VAL A 67 13.31 -10.27 -3.59
CA VAL A 67 14.50 -9.76 -4.29
C VAL A 67 15.77 -10.17 -3.54
N VAL A 68 16.85 -10.30 -4.28
CA VAL A 68 18.22 -10.46 -3.77
C VAL A 68 18.92 -9.12 -3.92
N CYS A 69 19.37 -8.57 -2.80
CA CYS A 69 20.13 -7.32 -2.77
C CYS A 69 21.56 -7.64 -2.30
N GLY A 70 22.47 -7.90 -3.23
CA GLY A 70 23.80 -8.45 -2.92
C GLY A 70 23.69 -9.90 -2.47
N GLU A 71 24.03 -10.20 -1.21
CA GLU A 71 23.88 -11.55 -0.62
C GLU A 71 22.62 -11.69 0.26
N THR A 72 21.84 -10.61 0.43
CA THR A 72 20.68 -10.59 1.33
C THR A 72 19.38 -10.77 0.56
N ASN A 73 18.53 -11.70 0.99
CA ASN A 73 17.15 -11.78 0.48
C ASN A 73 16.27 -10.77 1.21
N ILE A 74 15.47 -10.02 0.47
CA ILE A 74 14.35 -9.25 1.01
C ILE A 74 13.08 -9.91 0.50
N GLU A 75 12.26 -10.35 1.45
CA GLU A 75 11.02 -11.06 1.18
C GLU A 75 9.84 -10.19 1.59
N PHE A 76 8.81 -10.19 0.75
CA PHE A 76 7.64 -9.35 0.86
C PHE A 76 6.43 -10.23 1.16
N PHE A 77 5.57 -9.82 2.09
CA PHE A 77 4.30 -10.49 2.30
C PHE A 77 3.15 -9.52 2.48
N VAL A 78 1.96 -10.01 2.15
CA VAL A 78 0.72 -9.25 2.38
C VAL A 78 0.36 -9.32 3.85
N GLY A 79 0.52 -8.20 4.56
CA GLY A 79 0.32 -8.12 6.00
C GLY A 79 -0.22 -6.76 6.42
N ARG A 80 -1.15 -6.74 7.38
CA ARG A 80 -1.58 -5.48 8.01
C ARG A 80 -0.42 -4.94 8.84
N THR A 81 0.01 -3.72 8.55
CA THR A 81 1.05 -3.04 9.32
C THR A 81 0.47 -1.91 10.16
N VAL A 82 0.90 -1.80 11.42
CA VAL A 82 0.47 -0.75 12.37
C VAL A 82 1.37 0.48 12.34
N GLY A 83 2.38 0.51 11.45
CA GLY A 83 3.29 1.64 11.26
C GLY A 83 4.56 1.26 10.49
N GLY A 84 5.36 2.27 10.12
CA GLY A 84 6.65 2.11 9.47
C GLY A 84 7.73 1.53 10.39
N SER A 85 8.93 1.32 9.84
CA SER A 85 10.07 0.80 10.61
C SER A 85 10.66 1.82 11.59
N GLN A 86 10.58 3.13 11.26
CA GLN A 86 11.14 4.19 12.09
C GLN A 86 10.56 4.16 13.52
N GLY A 87 11.45 4.17 14.52
CA GLY A 87 11.07 4.09 15.94
C GLY A 87 10.65 2.69 16.41
N SER A 88 10.69 1.68 15.54
CA SER A 88 10.63 0.27 15.95
C SER A 88 12.02 -0.27 16.28
N ALA A 89 12.10 -1.47 16.84
CA ALA A 89 13.35 -2.09 17.27
C ALA A 89 14.31 -2.35 16.09
N ILE A 90 13.79 -2.54 14.87
CA ILE A 90 14.57 -2.38 13.63
C ILE A 90 14.17 -1.04 13.00
N ASP A 91 15.06 -0.05 13.07
CA ASP A 91 14.76 1.31 12.60
C ASP A 91 14.75 1.40 11.07
N HIS A 92 15.81 0.88 10.45
CA HIS A 92 16.05 0.95 9.02
C HIS A 92 17.00 -0.15 8.55
N ILE A 93 17.03 -0.31 7.22
CA ILE A 93 18.03 -1.09 6.51
C ILE A 93 18.90 -0.16 5.66
N GLY A 94 20.18 -0.49 5.53
CA GLY A 94 21.17 0.32 4.84
C GLY A 94 21.58 -0.27 3.51
N PHE A 95 21.70 0.56 2.47
CA PHE A 95 22.27 0.22 1.18
C PHE A 95 23.41 1.16 0.85
N SER A 96 24.50 0.62 0.34
CA SER A 96 25.64 1.40 -0.13
C SER A 96 25.59 1.56 -1.63
N VAL A 97 25.81 2.79 -2.08
CA VAL A 97 25.83 3.19 -3.48
C VAL A 97 27.18 3.83 -3.82
N PRO A 98 27.65 3.72 -5.07
CA PRO A 98 28.97 4.24 -5.45
C PRO A 98 29.06 5.77 -5.39
N ASP A 99 27.97 6.47 -5.69
CA ASP A 99 27.87 7.94 -5.65
C ASP A 99 26.52 8.34 -5.06
N LEU A 100 26.54 8.78 -3.80
CA LEU A 100 25.33 9.12 -3.07
C LEU A 100 24.70 10.43 -3.54
N ASP A 101 25.51 11.41 -3.96
CA ASP A 101 24.98 12.69 -4.46
C ASP A 101 24.23 12.46 -5.77
N ALA A 102 24.80 11.64 -6.68
CA ALA A 102 24.14 11.26 -7.92
C ALA A 102 22.86 10.47 -7.67
N LYS A 103 22.88 9.48 -6.75
CA LYS A 103 21.70 8.68 -6.43
C LYS A 103 20.59 9.52 -5.81
N MET A 104 20.92 10.44 -4.90
CA MET A 104 19.91 11.32 -4.30
C MET A 104 19.33 12.30 -5.33
N ALA A 105 20.13 12.79 -6.29
CA ALA A 105 19.63 13.61 -7.39
C ALA A 105 18.70 12.84 -8.34
N GLU A 106 19.00 11.57 -8.62
CA GLU A 106 18.13 10.65 -9.36
C GLU A 106 16.77 10.51 -8.64
N LEU A 107 16.80 10.13 -7.35
CA LEU A 107 15.58 9.95 -6.55
C LEU A 107 14.79 11.26 -6.34
N GLU A 108 15.46 12.41 -6.29
CA GLU A 108 14.80 13.73 -6.26
C GLU A 108 14.13 14.08 -7.60
N SER A 109 14.77 13.73 -8.73
CA SER A 109 14.23 13.96 -10.08
C SER A 109 12.99 13.11 -10.38
N VAL A 110 12.95 11.92 -9.80
CA VAL A 110 11.78 11.03 -9.76
C VAL A 110 10.63 11.72 -8.99
N GLY A 111 10.96 12.37 -7.86
CA GLY A 111 10.09 13.28 -7.12
C GLY A 111 8.85 12.61 -6.49
N VAL A 112 7.93 13.44 -6.00
CA VAL A 112 6.66 13.02 -5.37
C VAL A 112 5.62 12.63 -6.44
N ARG A 113 6.03 12.34 -7.68
CA ARG A 113 5.12 12.08 -8.81
C ARG A 113 5.13 10.61 -9.20
N GLY A 114 4.51 9.78 -8.35
CA GLY A 114 3.98 8.47 -8.74
C GLY A 114 4.92 7.26 -8.64
N SER A 115 6.17 7.46 -8.21
CA SER A 115 7.24 6.43 -8.25
C SER A 115 7.75 5.98 -6.87
N GLY A 116 7.17 6.49 -5.79
CA GLY A 116 7.23 5.75 -4.53
C GLY A 116 8.43 6.00 -3.61
N VAL A 117 9.28 7.02 -3.83
CA VAL A 117 10.41 7.34 -2.94
C VAL A 117 10.14 8.62 -2.14
N ARG A 118 10.21 8.57 -0.80
CA ARG A 118 10.14 9.77 0.06
C ARG A 118 11.54 10.11 0.56
N LEU A 119 12.04 11.29 0.19
CA LEU A 119 13.31 11.79 0.71
C LEU A 119 13.14 12.32 2.15
N ILE A 120 14.09 12.00 3.03
CA ILE A 120 14.12 12.52 4.40
C ILE A 120 15.24 13.57 4.48
N ARG A 121 14.89 14.78 4.93
CA ARG A 121 15.86 15.86 5.17
C ARG A 121 16.36 15.82 6.61
N PHE A 122 17.61 16.19 6.81
CA PHE A 122 18.16 16.50 8.13
C PHE A 122 17.58 17.80 8.68
N ASP A 123 17.79 18.06 9.98
CA ASP A 123 17.24 19.25 10.68
C ASP A 123 17.66 20.59 10.07
N ASP A 124 18.80 20.63 9.36
CA ASP A 124 19.31 21.79 8.64
C ASP A 124 18.77 21.91 7.20
N GLY A 125 17.91 20.98 6.78
CA GLY A 125 17.31 20.91 5.45
C GLY A 125 18.13 20.17 4.39
N ALA A 126 19.35 19.72 4.72
CA ALA A 126 20.18 18.94 3.81
C ALA A 126 19.57 17.55 3.53
N LEU A 127 19.84 16.99 2.34
CA LEU A 127 19.45 15.62 1.96
C LEU A 127 20.58 14.61 2.17
N VAL A 128 21.82 15.06 2.02
CA VAL A 128 23.03 14.25 2.16
C VAL A 128 23.87 14.87 3.27
N ARG A 129 24.44 14.03 4.12
CA ARG A 129 25.36 14.44 5.18
C ARG A 129 26.65 13.65 5.11
N ASP A 130 27.78 14.34 5.00
CA ASP A 130 29.10 13.74 5.15
C ASP A 130 29.45 13.60 6.64
N ILE A 131 29.74 12.37 7.09
CA ILE A 131 30.18 12.10 8.46
C ILE A 131 31.69 11.83 8.43
N PRO A 132 32.53 12.76 8.93
CA PRO A 132 33.97 12.60 8.93
C PRO A 132 34.42 11.31 9.63
N GLY A 133 35.20 10.49 8.92
CA GLY A 133 35.70 9.21 9.43
C GLY A 133 34.78 8.01 9.18
N LEU A 134 33.57 8.23 8.67
CA LEU A 134 32.60 7.20 8.34
C LEU A 134 32.34 7.19 6.82
N PHE A 135 31.22 7.76 6.37
CA PHE A 135 30.82 7.93 4.97
C PHE A 135 29.75 9.02 4.84
N LYS A 136 29.39 9.38 3.60
CA LYS A 136 28.19 10.16 3.33
C LYS A 136 26.94 9.31 3.55
N ILE A 137 25.90 9.91 4.12
CA ILE A 137 24.62 9.28 4.39
C ILE A 137 23.45 10.12 3.89
N ALA A 138 22.38 9.45 3.51
CA ALA A 138 21.08 10.02 3.25
C ALA A 138 19.99 9.05 3.70
N PHE A 139 18.78 9.53 3.92
CA PHE A 139 17.65 8.68 4.27
C PHE A 139 16.51 8.85 3.29
N ILE A 140 15.89 7.72 2.94
CA ILE A 140 14.65 7.67 2.19
C ILE A 140 13.63 6.79 2.92
N THR A 141 12.39 6.85 2.49
CA THR A 141 11.35 5.86 2.84
C THR A 141 10.79 5.30 1.55
N ASP A 142 10.64 3.97 1.52
CA ASP A 142 9.93 3.28 0.44
C ASP A 142 8.40 3.57 0.48
N PRO A 143 7.61 3.05 -0.47
CA PRO A 143 6.16 3.25 -0.50
C PRO A 143 5.39 2.71 0.71
N TRP A 144 5.95 1.72 1.39
CA TRP A 144 5.31 0.93 2.45
C TRP A 144 5.74 1.37 3.85
N GLY A 145 6.66 2.33 3.97
CA GLY A 145 7.11 2.87 5.26
C GLY A 145 8.38 2.22 5.81
N THR A 146 9.13 1.47 5.00
CA THR A 146 10.49 1.03 5.33
C THR A 146 11.41 2.24 5.22
N LYS A 147 12.01 2.63 6.34
CA LYS A 147 13.10 3.61 6.34
C LYS A 147 14.35 2.94 5.80
N ILE A 148 15.02 3.59 4.86
CA ILE A 148 16.24 3.11 4.20
C ILE A 148 17.32 4.16 4.38
N GLU A 149 18.50 3.74 4.85
CA GLU A 149 19.70 4.57 4.81
C GLU A 149 20.47 4.27 3.52
N LEU A 150 20.81 5.31 2.77
CA LEU A 150 21.74 5.22 1.66
C LEU A 150 23.09 5.73 2.12
N VAL A 151 24.13 4.92 1.95
CA VAL A 151 25.50 5.24 2.36
C VAL A 151 26.43 5.23 1.13
N GLN A 152 27.56 5.91 1.22
CA GLN A 152 28.62 5.81 0.21
C GLN A 152 29.84 5.10 0.80
N ASP A 153 29.80 3.78 0.91
CA ASP A 153 30.96 2.95 1.29
C ASP A 153 31.42 2.12 0.09
N GLU A 154 32.48 2.55 -0.58
CA GLU A 154 33.03 1.88 -1.78
C GLU A 154 33.52 0.45 -1.49
N ALA A 155 33.72 0.09 -0.22
CA ALA A 155 34.17 -1.25 0.17
C ALA A 155 33.06 -2.32 0.12
N VAL A 156 31.80 -1.91 0.22
CA VAL A 156 30.64 -2.80 0.24
C VAL A 156 29.54 -2.10 -0.55
N ILE A 157 29.17 -2.63 -1.72
CA ILE A 157 28.09 -2.07 -2.56
C ILE A 157 26.85 -2.95 -2.44
N GLY A 158 25.67 -2.35 -2.45
CA GLY A 158 24.39 -3.05 -2.26
C GLY A 158 24.00 -3.08 -0.78
N PHE A 159 23.34 -4.15 -0.34
CA PHE A 159 22.88 -4.25 1.05
C PHE A 159 24.06 -4.15 2.03
N HIS A 160 23.97 -3.26 3.01
CA HIS A 160 25.09 -2.87 3.86
C HIS A 160 24.86 -3.23 5.34
N HIS A 161 23.70 -2.89 5.91
CA HIS A 161 23.46 -3.10 7.34
C HIS A 161 21.97 -3.16 7.72
N ILE A 162 21.70 -3.71 8.90
CA ILE A 162 20.43 -3.61 9.61
C ILE A 162 20.68 -2.77 10.86
N HIS A 163 19.89 -1.73 11.08
CA HIS A 163 20.09 -0.82 12.21
C HIS A 163 19.02 -0.99 13.27
N LEU A 164 19.45 -1.30 14.49
CA LEU A 164 18.60 -1.53 15.64
C LEU A 164 18.47 -0.28 16.51
N ASN A 165 17.25 -0.04 16.97
CA ASN A 165 16.99 0.84 18.12
C ASN A 165 16.99 -0.02 19.38
N SER A 166 17.79 0.35 20.38
CA SER A 166 17.88 -0.41 21.62
C SER A 166 17.93 0.50 22.84
N VAL A 167 17.32 0.08 23.95
CA VAL A 167 17.51 0.76 25.24
C VAL A 167 18.90 0.50 25.85
N ASP A 168 19.55 -0.60 25.44
CA ASP A 168 20.92 -0.98 25.83
C ASP A 168 21.64 -1.63 24.62
N PRO A 169 22.21 -0.81 23.72
CA PRO A 169 22.83 -1.30 22.49
C PRO A 169 23.96 -2.30 22.72
N VAL A 170 24.72 -2.14 23.81
CA VAL A 170 25.85 -3.03 24.11
C VAL A 170 25.32 -4.42 24.46
N ALA A 171 24.34 -4.49 25.37
CA ALA A 171 23.71 -5.74 25.76
C ALA A 171 22.95 -6.40 24.61
N ALA A 172 22.28 -5.62 23.76
CA ALA A 172 21.61 -6.13 22.57
C ALA A 172 22.60 -6.81 21.62
N LEU A 173 23.70 -6.12 21.26
CA LEU A 173 24.72 -6.68 20.38
C LEU A 173 25.44 -7.89 20.99
N ASP A 174 25.66 -7.92 22.32
CA ASP A 174 26.22 -9.10 23.01
C ASP A 174 25.26 -10.30 22.92
N TRP A 175 23.95 -10.06 23.03
CA TRP A 175 22.94 -11.09 22.84
C TRP A 175 23.00 -11.68 21.43
N TYR A 176 23.08 -10.84 20.38
CA TYR A 176 23.18 -11.33 18.99
C TYR A 176 24.47 -12.12 18.75
N ASN A 177 25.60 -11.69 19.29
CA ASN A 177 26.85 -12.45 19.25
C ASN A 177 26.71 -13.81 19.97
N GLN A 178 26.11 -13.84 21.16
CA GLN A 178 25.98 -15.05 21.97
C GLN A 178 24.96 -16.05 21.41
N VAL A 179 23.82 -15.57 20.91
CA VAL A 179 22.68 -16.41 20.49
C VAL A 179 22.76 -16.81 19.02
N LEU A 180 23.33 -15.97 18.16
CA LEU A 180 23.38 -16.22 16.70
C LEU A 180 24.81 -16.38 16.16
N GLY A 181 25.85 -16.09 16.96
CA GLY A 181 27.23 -16.44 16.63
C GLY A 181 27.96 -15.48 15.69
N GLY A 182 27.45 -14.27 15.45
CA GLY A 182 28.16 -13.24 14.65
C GLY A 182 29.34 -12.62 15.40
N GLU A 183 30.26 -11.94 14.72
CA GLU A 183 31.48 -11.39 15.34
C GLU A 183 31.27 -9.96 15.86
N ARG A 184 31.55 -9.69 17.14
CA ARG A 184 31.59 -8.31 17.66
C ARG A 184 32.69 -7.52 16.95
N ALA A 185 32.34 -6.41 16.32
CA ALA A 185 33.28 -5.55 15.62
C ALA A 185 32.84 -4.08 15.68
N SER A 186 33.69 -3.18 15.19
CA SER A 186 33.41 -1.75 15.12
C SER A 186 33.60 -1.25 13.69
N LEU A 187 32.53 -0.81 13.06
CA LEU A 187 32.54 -0.27 11.71
C LEU A 187 33.29 1.07 11.69
N LYS A 188 34.39 1.10 10.91
CA LYS A 188 35.37 2.20 10.83
C LYS A 188 35.90 2.66 12.21
N GLY A 189 35.79 1.83 13.25
CA GLY A 189 36.15 2.17 14.63
C GLY A 189 35.21 3.19 15.29
N MET A 190 34.01 3.41 14.75
CA MET A 190 33.07 4.43 15.21
C MET A 190 31.71 3.86 15.65
N LEU A 191 31.22 2.81 14.96
CA LEU A 191 29.91 2.21 15.23
C LEU A 191 30.08 0.76 15.65
N ASP A 192 29.70 0.45 16.88
CA ASP A 192 29.74 -0.92 17.38
C ASP A 192 28.62 -1.76 16.75
N GLY A 193 28.95 -3.00 16.41
CA GLY A 193 28.02 -3.92 15.78
C GLY A 193 28.41 -5.38 15.94
N VAL A 194 27.57 -6.24 15.37
CA VAL A 194 27.84 -7.66 15.15
C VAL A 194 27.89 -7.89 13.66
N ARG A 195 28.95 -8.52 13.18
CA ARG A 195 29.14 -8.86 11.76
C ARG A 195 28.74 -10.30 11.50
N PHE A 196 27.89 -10.49 10.49
CA PHE A 196 27.46 -11.79 10.00
C PHE A 196 27.78 -11.89 8.50
N GLY A 197 28.92 -12.50 8.15
CA GLY A 197 29.43 -12.43 6.78
C GLY A 197 29.75 -10.97 6.40
N ASP A 198 29.14 -10.45 5.35
CA ASP A 198 29.29 -9.05 4.93
C ASP A 198 28.20 -8.11 5.45
N ILE A 199 27.25 -8.63 6.23
CA ILE A 199 26.15 -7.84 6.78
C ILE A 199 26.50 -7.36 8.18
N TRP A 200 26.29 -6.07 8.42
CA TRP A 200 26.38 -5.46 9.73
C TRP A 200 25.02 -5.41 10.43
N LEU A 201 24.98 -5.88 11.67
CA LEU A 201 23.92 -5.55 12.61
C LEU A 201 24.45 -4.45 13.54
N LEU A 202 23.97 -3.23 13.36
CA LEU A 202 24.36 -2.05 14.13
C LEU A 202 23.28 -1.73 15.16
N ALA A 203 23.65 -1.13 16.29
CA ALA A 203 22.68 -0.71 17.30
C ALA A 203 23.00 0.66 17.86
N THR A 204 21.98 1.50 18.03
CA THR A 204 22.10 2.80 18.69
C THR A 204 21.09 2.95 19.82
N GLN A 205 21.43 3.81 20.78
CA GLN A 205 20.57 4.07 21.92
C GLN A 205 19.28 4.78 21.48
N PHE A 206 18.15 4.20 21.84
CA PHE A 206 16.84 4.79 21.63
C PHE A 206 16.47 5.66 22.84
N ASN A 207 16.26 6.96 22.61
CA ASN A 207 16.08 7.94 23.69
C ASN A 207 14.62 8.22 24.05
N ASP A 208 13.67 7.81 23.20
CA ASP A 208 12.23 8.09 23.37
C ASP A 208 11.51 6.94 24.10
N GLY A 209 12.11 6.43 25.16
CA GLY A 209 11.57 5.33 25.96
C GLY A 209 11.97 3.96 25.41
N ARG A 210 10.98 3.13 25.04
CA ARG A 210 11.23 1.81 24.43
C ARG A 210 10.82 1.83 22.96
N PRO A 211 11.63 1.26 22.06
CA PRO A 211 11.23 1.14 20.67
C PRO A 211 10.01 0.22 20.54
N GLY A 212 9.22 0.41 19.48
CA GLY A 212 8.13 -0.50 19.16
C GLY A 212 8.65 -1.88 18.74
N ILE A 213 7.93 -2.95 19.08
CA ILE A 213 8.25 -4.29 18.57
C ILE A 213 8.12 -4.33 17.03
N THR A 214 8.87 -5.21 16.38
CA THR A 214 8.87 -5.29 14.90
C THR A 214 7.66 -6.01 14.35
N GLN A 215 7.08 -6.97 15.09
CA GLN A 215 5.91 -7.71 14.64
C GLN A 215 4.74 -6.75 14.32
N GLY A 216 4.24 -6.83 13.09
CA GLY A 216 3.21 -5.92 12.57
C GLY A 216 3.71 -4.55 12.14
N ARG A 217 5.02 -4.29 12.12
CA ARG A 217 5.63 -3.12 11.46
C ARG A 217 6.03 -3.46 10.02
N THR A 218 6.41 -2.45 9.25
CA THR A 218 6.84 -2.66 7.86
C THR A 218 8.04 -3.60 7.76
N ILE A 219 9.07 -3.47 8.62
CA ILE A 219 10.06 -4.55 8.80
C ILE A 219 9.53 -5.44 9.92
N ASP A 220 8.99 -6.61 9.56
CA ASP A 220 8.29 -7.49 10.51
C ASP A 220 9.28 -8.34 11.31
N HIS A 221 10.21 -9.01 10.59
CA HIS A 221 11.24 -9.84 11.20
C HIS A 221 12.48 -9.97 10.30
N ILE A 222 13.56 -10.44 10.92
CA ILE A 222 14.80 -10.81 10.22
C ILE A 222 15.04 -12.31 10.38
N GLY A 223 15.46 -12.96 9.30
CA GLY A 223 15.69 -14.39 9.22
C GLY A 223 17.16 -14.75 9.34
N PHE A 224 17.46 -15.76 10.13
CA PHE A 224 18.76 -16.42 10.19
C PHE A 224 18.62 -17.90 9.90
N GLN A 225 19.57 -18.43 9.16
CA GLN A 225 19.61 -19.83 8.79
C GLN A 225 20.61 -20.59 9.67
N VAL A 226 20.22 -21.79 10.07
CA VAL A 226 21.05 -22.75 10.81
C VAL A 226 21.05 -24.10 10.10
N ALA A 227 22.10 -24.89 10.35
CA ALA A 227 22.23 -26.21 9.74
C ALA A 227 21.28 -27.26 10.35
N ASP A 228 20.93 -27.11 11.62
CA ASP A 228 20.03 -28.00 12.38
C ASP A 228 19.26 -27.14 13.39
N LEU A 229 17.96 -26.95 13.15
CA LEU A 229 17.13 -26.08 13.97
C LEU A 229 16.84 -26.68 15.35
N ASP A 230 16.75 -28.00 15.46
CA ASP A 230 16.47 -28.65 16.74
C ASP A 230 17.67 -28.53 17.68
N ALA A 231 18.89 -28.69 17.15
CA ALA A 231 20.13 -28.47 17.89
C ALA A 231 20.28 -27.00 18.31
N ALA A 232 20.06 -26.06 17.38
CA ALA A 232 20.11 -24.62 17.66
C ALA A 232 19.08 -24.22 18.73
N ALA A 233 17.84 -24.73 18.64
CA ALA A 233 16.80 -24.45 19.62
C ALA A 233 17.14 -25.01 21.01
N ALA A 234 17.80 -26.16 21.10
CA ALA A 234 18.26 -26.71 22.38
C ALA A 234 19.33 -25.81 23.05
N GLU A 235 20.21 -25.20 22.26
CA GLU A 235 21.20 -24.23 22.75
C GLU A 235 20.55 -22.90 23.16
N MET A 236 19.65 -22.37 22.32
CA MET A 236 18.88 -21.15 22.61
C MET A 236 18.05 -21.29 23.90
N ASN A 237 17.46 -22.46 24.15
CA ASN A 237 16.75 -22.76 25.40
C ASN A 237 17.67 -22.72 26.63
N GLN A 238 18.92 -23.18 26.52
CA GLN A 238 19.91 -23.08 27.61
C GLN A 238 20.29 -21.61 27.91
N LEU A 239 20.20 -20.75 26.91
CA LEU A 239 20.40 -19.31 27.01
C LEU A 239 19.13 -18.55 27.45
N ASN A 240 18.01 -19.25 27.69
CA ASN A 240 16.69 -18.68 28.03
C ASN A 240 16.15 -17.71 26.98
N VAL A 241 16.35 -18.02 25.69
CA VAL A 241 15.73 -17.29 24.57
C VAL A 241 14.20 -17.48 24.58
N ASP A 242 13.44 -16.41 24.35
CA ASP A 242 11.98 -16.44 24.28
C ASP A 242 11.51 -16.93 22.90
N PHE A 243 10.96 -18.15 22.85
CA PHE A 243 10.33 -18.70 21.65
C PHE A 243 8.87 -18.25 21.55
N ARG A 244 8.56 -17.54 20.47
CA ARG A 244 7.18 -17.21 20.07
C ARG A 244 6.54 -18.33 19.25
N GLN A 245 7.37 -19.14 18.62
CA GLN A 245 6.99 -20.38 17.94
C GLN A 245 8.15 -21.36 18.04
N ASP A 246 7.90 -22.53 18.64
CA ASP A 246 8.85 -23.63 18.69
C ASP A 246 9.15 -24.17 17.27
N PRO A 247 10.32 -24.81 17.06
CA PRO A 247 10.66 -25.44 15.79
C PRO A 247 9.54 -26.32 15.24
N MET A 248 9.09 -26.00 14.02
CA MET A 248 8.10 -26.80 13.30
C MET A 248 8.29 -26.71 11.79
N VAL A 249 7.78 -27.71 11.07
CA VAL A 249 7.56 -27.62 9.63
C VAL A 249 6.16 -27.01 9.42
N PRO A 250 6.02 -25.90 8.68
CA PRO A 250 4.72 -25.28 8.44
C PRO A 250 3.75 -26.22 7.71
N GLU A 251 2.53 -26.36 8.22
CA GLU A 251 1.49 -27.09 7.50
C GLU A 251 1.20 -26.40 6.16
N ARG A 252 1.33 -27.14 5.04
CA ARG A 252 1.21 -26.62 3.66
C ARG A 252 2.31 -25.63 3.24
N GLY A 253 3.48 -25.68 3.87
CA GLY A 253 4.66 -24.97 3.40
C GLY A 253 5.06 -25.41 1.97
N ARG A 254 5.67 -24.50 1.20
CA ARG A 254 6.21 -24.80 -0.14
C ARG A 254 7.42 -25.77 -0.10
N SER A 255 7.99 -25.99 1.09
CA SER A 255 9.10 -26.90 1.36
C SER A 255 8.95 -27.52 2.74
N ASP A 256 9.71 -28.59 2.99
CA ASP A 256 9.88 -29.19 4.32
C ASP A 256 10.86 -28.39 5.21
N ALA A 257 11.10 -27.11 4.90
CA ALA A 257 11.95 -26.25 5.71
C ALA A 257 11.32 -26.06 7.09
N LYS A 258 12.11 -26.33 8.14
CA LYS A 258 11.69 -26.03 9.51
C LYS A 258 11.93 -24.56 9.81
N GLN A 259 11.05 -23.98 10.62
CA GLN A 259 11.20 -22.64 11.14
C GLN A 259 10.80 -22.56 12.62
N ALA A 260 11.41 -21.60 13.32
CA ALA A 260 11.04 -21.14 14.65
C ALA A 260 11.02 -19.62 14.66
N PHE A 261 10.25 -19.02 15.56
CA PHE A 261 10.27 -17.58 15.80
C PHE A 261 10.69 -17.30 17.24
N ILE A 262 11.70 -16.47 17.40
CA ILE A 262 12.23 -16.04 18.69
C ILE A 262 12.11 -14.52 18.84
N LEU A 263 12.03 -14.07 20.08
CA LEU A 263 12.08 -12.66 20.41
C LEU A 263 13.51 -12.26 20.81
N GLY A 264 14.10 -11.39 20.01
CA GLY A 264 15.38 -10.73 20.30
C GLY A 264 15.23 -9.52 21.22
N PRO A 265 16.37 -8.86 21.53
CA PRO A 265 16.42 -7.63 22.32
C PRO A 265 15.43 -6.58 21.80
N ASP A 266 14.85 -5.81 22.72
CA ASP A 266 13.96 -4.69 22.43
C ASP A 266 12.69 -5.03 21.61
N GLY A 267 12.40 -6.33 21.41
CA GLY A 267 11.21 -6.80 20.70
C GLY A 267 11.40 -7.02 19.21
N VAL A 268 12.64 -7.25 18.75
CA VAL A 268 12.92 -7.71 17.40
C VAL A 268 12.42 -9.14 17.23
N MET A 269 11.52 -9.37 16.28
CA MET A 269 11.13 -10.72 15.88
C MET A 269 12.21 -11.31 14.96
N ILE A 270 12.62 -12.54 15.23
CA ILE A 270 13.66 -13.24 14.47
C ILE A 270 13.13 -14.60 14.04
N ALA A 271 13.17 -14.87 12.74
CA ALA A 271 12.94 -16.21 12.21
C ALA A 271 14.24 -16.99 12.21
N VAL A 272 14.24 -18.23 12.70
CA VAL A 272 15.36 -19.15 12.62
C VAL A 272 14.95 -20.32 11.75
N VAL A 273 15.63 -20.50 10.62
CA VAL A 273 15.22 -21.44 9.57
C VAL A 273 16.27 -22.51 9.33
N GLU A 274 15.83 -23.74 9.12
CA GLU A 274 16.66 -24.84 8.60
C GLU A 274 16.24 -25.08 7.14
N PRO A 275 17.18 -25.01 6.18
CA PRO A 275 16.85 -25.20 4.77
C PRO A 275 16.45 -26.66 4.50
N GLY A 276 15.23 -26.87 4.02
CA GLY A 276 14.80 -28.16 3.46
C GLY A 276 14.55 -28.01 1.96
N TRP A 277 15.25 -28.76 1.12
CA TRP A 277 14.93 -28.86 -0.31
C TRP A 277 14.92 -30.32 -0.76
N GLU A 278 13.72 -30.87 -0.97
CA GLU A 278 13.47 -31.88 -2.00
C GLU A 278 12.40 -31.30 -2.92
N GLY A 279 12.79 -30.97 -4.15
CA GLY A 279 11.89 -30.36 -5.12
C GLY A 279 10.74 -31.29 -5.50
N ILE A 280 9.52 -30.74 -5.54
CA ILE A 280 8.37 -31.35 -6.23
C ILE A 280 7.54 -30.26 -6.94
N GLU A 281 7.03 -30.68 -8.08
CA GLU A 281 6.23 -30.01 -9.10
C GLU A 281 5.00 -29.24 -8.58
N GLU A 282 4.66 -28.16 -9.28
CA GLU A 282 3.47 -27.35 -9.08
C GLU A 282 2.18 -28.18 -9.30
N GLU A 283 1.50 -28.55 -8.22
CA GLU A 283 0.04 -28.72 -8.27
C GLU A 283 -0.61 -27.37 -7.97
N ALA A 284 -0.94 -26.65 -9.04
CA ALA A 284 -1.79 -25.47 -8.98
C ALA A 284 -3.19 -25.88 -8.49
N PHE A 285 -3.53 -25.50 -7.27
CA PHE A 285 -4.93 -25.46 -6.87
C PHE A 285 -5.60 -24.31 -7.63
N SER A 286 -6.41 -24.65 -8.64
CA SER A 286 -7.41 -23.71 -9.13
C SER A 286 -8.40 -23.47 -8.00
N ALA A 287 -8.52 -22.22 -7.55
CA ALA A 287 -9.75 -21.81 -6.89
C ALA A 287 -10.87 -22.09 -7.88
N ASP A 288 -11.74 -23.03 -7.52
CA ASP A 288 -12.94 -23.34 -8.27
C ASP A 288 -13.85 -22.10 -8.21
N ASN A 289 -13.73 -21.23 -9.22
CA ASN A 289 -14.68 -20.14 -9.48
C ASN A 289 -15.97 -20.70 -10.09
N SER A 290 -16.48 -21.80 -9.56
CA SER A 290 -17.87 -22.19 -9.80
C SER A 290 -18.74 -21.32 -8.90
N ASP A 291 -18.93 -20.07 -9.32
CA ASP A 291 -20.10 -19.30 -8.90
C ASP A 291 -21.30 -20.21 -9.15
N SER A 292 -21.98 -20.57 -8.07
CA SER A 292 -23.19 -21.37 -8.12
C SER A 292 -24.19 -20.71 -9.06
N GLU A 293 -24.56 -21.40 -10.14
CA GLU A 293 -25.68 -21.07 -11.04
C GLU A 293 -27.06 -21.19 -10.35
N GLU A 294 -27.17 -20.86 -9.06
CA GLU A 294 -28.48 -20.64 -8.46
C GLU A 294 -29.03 -19.31 -8.98
N LEU A 295 -30.20 -19.35 -9.61
CA LEU A 295 -30.93 -18.17 -10.08
C LEU A 295 -31.14 -17.22 -8.89
N TYR A 296 -30.31 -16.18 -8.79
CA TYR A 296 -30.48 -15.13 -7.79
C TYR A 296 -31.82 -14.43 -8.02
N ILE A 297 -32.70 -14.52 -7.03
CA ILE A 297 -34.00 -13.85 -7.05
C ILE A 297 -33.84 -12.49 -6.38
N VAL A 298 -34.04 -11.42 -7.15
CA VAL A 298 -33.98 -10.06 -6.63
C VAL A 298 -35.09 -9.87 -5.58
N PRO A 299 -34.76 -9.45 -4.35
CA PRO A 299 -35.77 -9.20 -3.33
C PRO A 299 -36.70 -8.07 -3.75
N ARG A 300 -37.92 -8.08 -3.22
CA ARG A 300 -38.96 -7.10 -3.55
C ARG A 300 -39.28 -6.24 -2.35
N THR A 301 -39.57 -4.97 -2.61
CA THR A 301 -40.13 -4.07 -1.61
C THR A 301 -41.54 -4.54 -1.20
N PRO A 302 -42.10 -4.06 -0.08
CA PRO A 302 -43.48 -4.36 0.31
C PRO A 302 -44.55 -3.97 -0.75
N TRP A 303 -44.20 -3.10 -1.70
CA TRP A 303 -45.05 -2.67 -2.80
C TRP A 303 -44.69 -3.31 -4.16
N GLY A 304 -43.77 -4.28 -4.20
CA GLY A 304 -43.53 -5.15 -5.35
C GLY A 304 -42.46 -4.68 -6.36
N GLU A 305 -41.77 -3.57 -6.09
CA GLU A 305 -40.61 -3.16 -6.90
C GLU A 305 -39.35 -3.96 -6.51
N PRO A 306 -38.32 -4.10 -7.38
CA PRO A 306 -37.01 -4.58 -6.95
C PRO A 306 -36.46 -3.75 -5.79
N ASP A 307 -35.99 -4.43 -4.74
CA ASP A 307 -35.44 -3.81 -3.54
C ASP A 307 -33.93 -3.61 -3.69
N PHE A 308 -33.52 -2.36 -3.87
CA PHE A 308 -32.14 -1.90 -3.97
C PHE A 308 -31.69 -1.16 -2.70
N GLN A 309 -32.53 -1.07 -1.67
CA GLN A 309 -32.21 -0.33 -0.47
C GLN A 309 -30.94 -0.86 0.20
N GLY A 310 -30.15 0.07 0.74
CA GLY A 310 -28.91 -0.24 1.44
C GLY A 310 -27.82 0.77 1.14
N ILE A 311 -26.67 0.51 1.76
CA ILE A 311 -25.42 1.22 1.50
C ILE A 311 -24.57 0.32 0.61
N TRP A 312 -24.11 0.89 -0.49
CA TRP A 312 -23.30 0.23 -1.49
C TRP A 312 -22.01 1.02 -1.67
N THR A 313 -20.89 0.37 -1.94
CA THR A 313 -19.60 1.04 -2.13
C THR A 313 -18.99 0.69 -3.48
N ALA A 314 -18.39 1.68 -4.13
CA ALA A 314 -17.59 1.49 -5.34
C ALA A 314 -16.13 1.13 -5.03
N ASP A 315 -15.80 0.77 -3.78
CA ASP A 315 -14.40 0.60 -3.38
C ASP A 315 -13.72 -0.49 -4.20
N ALA A 316 -14.36 -1.63 -4.43
CA ALA A 316 -13.83 -2.72 -5.28
C ALA A 316 -13.44 -2.25 -6.70
N ALA A 317 -14.14 -1.23 -7.21
CA ALA A 317 -13.95 -0.70 -8.55
C ALA A 317 -12.89 0.40 -8.64
N HIS A 318 -12.33 0.83 -7.50
CA HIS A 318 -11.20 1.78 -7.50
C HIS A 318 -9.99 1.20 -8.24
N GLY A 319 -9.40 2.01 -9.11
CA GLY A 319 -8.25 1.63 -9.93
C GLY A 319 -8.58 0.91 -11.25
N ILE A 320 -9.85 0.55 -11.52
CA ILE A 320 -10.23 0.07 -12.87
C ILE A 320 -10.03 1.23 -13.86
N PRO A 321 -9.25 1.07 -14.94
CA PRO A 321 -9.10 2.12 -15.94
C PRO A 321 -10.39 2.28 -16.75
N LEU A 322 -10.67 3.49 -17.24
CA LEU A 322 -11.82 3.73 -18.11
C LEU A 322 -11.70 2.93 -19.41
N GLN A 323 -10.56 3.05 -20.10
CA GLN A 323 -10.27 2.39 -21.37
C GLN A 323 -9.31 1.22 -21.17
N ARG A 324 -9.40 0.21 -22.04
CA ARG A 324 -8.42 -0.87 -22.14
C ARG A 324 -7.08 -0.32 -22.65
N GLY A 325 -5.95 -0.94 -22.29
CA GLY A 325 -4.65 -0.57 -22.86
C GLY A 325 -4.62 -0.82 -24.37
N VAL A 326 -4.04 0.10 -25.15
CA VAL A 326 -3.91 -0.06 -26.62
C VAL A 326 -2.98 -1.24 -26.91
N GLY A 327 -3.47 -2.27 -27.60
CA GLY A 327 -2.70 -3.48 -27.92
C GLY A 327 -2.77 -4.59 -26.86
N ALA A 328 -3.41 -4.34 -25.71
CA ALA A 328 -3.93 -5.45 -24.92
C ALA A 328 -5.04 -6.10 -25.77
N GLY A 329 -5.00 -7.41 -26.00
CA GLY A 329 -5.99 -8.12 -26.84
C GLY A 329 -7.41 -8.05 -26.27
N GLU A 330 -8.26 -9.04 -26.57
CA GLU A 330 -9.52 -9.26 -25.81
C GLU A 330 -9.21 -9.78 -24.38
N ALA A 331 -8.25 -9.15 -23.70
CA ALA A 331 -7.76 -9.57 -22.41
C ALA A 331 -8.93 -9.55 -21.42
N GLY A 332 -9.28 -10.77 -21.00
CA GLY A 332 -10.28 -11.06 -19.99
C GLY A 332 -9.86 -10.53 -18.62
N GLU A 333 -10.62 -10.94 -17.63
CA GLU A 333 -10.43 -10.57 -16.24
C GLU A 333 -8.97 -10.73 -15.79
N LEU A 334 -8.45 -9.76 -15.04
CA LEU A 334 -7.16 -9.80 -14.37
C LEU A 334 -7.15 -10.93 -13.34
N THR A 335 -5.98 -11.48 -13.01
CA THR A 335 -5.88 -12.32 -11.81
C THR A 335 -6.14 -11.48 -10.55
N PRO A 336 -6.52 -12.11 -9.41
CA PRO A 336 -6.66 -11.40 -8.13
C PRO A 336 -5.40 -10.60 -7.73
N GLU A 337 -4.21 -11.15 -7.99
CA GLU A 337 -2.93 -10.51 -7.70
C GLU A 337 -2.69 -9.29 -8.60
N GLU A 338 -2.99 -9.41 -9.89
CA GLU A 338 -2.90 -8.29 -10.84
C GLU A 338 -3.90 -7.17 -10.49
N ALA A 339 -5.12 -7.53 -10.07
CA ALA A 339 -6.14 -6.59 -9.62
C ALA A 339 -5.72 -5.85 -8.33
N ALA A 340 -5.11 -6.56 -7.38
CA ALA A 340 -4.54 -5.98 -6.18
C ALA A 340 -3.39 -5.02 -6.49
N ALA A 341 -2.43 -5.44 -7.31
CA ALA A 341 -1.33 -4.59 -7.75
C ALA A 341 -1.83 -3.32 -8.47
N ARG A 342 -2.83 -3.45 -9.36
CA ARG A 342 -3.46 -2.31 -10.03
C ARG A 342 -4.10 -1.34 -9.04
N ARG A 343 -4.88 -1.83 -8.09
CA ARG A 343 -5.51 -0.99 -7.05
C ARG A 343 -4.45 -0.23 -6.26
N GLU A 344 -3.37 -0.92 -5.91
CA GLU A 344 -2.27 -0.33 -5.16
C GLU A 344 -1.58 0.78 -5.94
N ARG A 345 -1.20 0.54 -7.21
CA ARG A 345 -0.65 1.58 -8.09
C ARG A 345 -1.58 2.79 -8.19
N GLY A 346 -2.88 2.56 -8.39
CA GLY A 346 -3.88 3.64 -8.44
C GLY A 346 -3.97 4.42 -7.12
N THR A 347 -3.79 3.73 -6.00
CA THR A 347 -3.78 4.31 -4.66
C THR A 347 -2.54 5.16 -4.45
N LEU A 348 -1.35 4.59 -4.68
CA LEU A 348 -0.07 5.28 -4.57
C LEU A 348 -0.05 6.54 -5.44
N ASN A 349 -0.51 6.49 -6.69
CA ASN A 349 -0.55 7.64 -7.58
C ASN A 349 -1.45 8.79 -7.10
N SER A 350 -2.51 8.50 -6.34
CA SER A 350 -3.56 9.50 -6.06
C SER A 350 -3.37 10.27 -4.75
N ILE A 351 -2.66 9.72 -3.77
CA ILE A 351 -2.57 10.26 -2.39
C ILE A 351 -1.16 10.20 -1.81
N TRP A 352 -0.15 10.06 -2.67
CA TRP A 352 1.27 9.96 -2.29
C TRP A 352 1.74 11.05 -1.30
N GLY A 353 1.14 12.25 -1.35
CA GLY A 353 1.46 13.38 -0.48
C GLY A 353 0.74 13.44 0.87
N TYR A 354 -0.14 12.50 1.20
CA TYR A 354 -0.83 12.45 2.50
C TYR A 354 -0.01 11.66 3.55
N ASP A 355 -0.07 12.07 4.81
CA ASP A 355 0.53 11.33 5.92
C ASP A 355 -0.07 9.93 6.03
N ARG A 356 0.76 8.94 6.37
CA ARG A 356 0.37 7.52 6.40
C ARG A 356 -0.78 7.24 7.37
N GLU A 357 -0.84 7.92 8.51
CA GLU A 357 -1.98 7.81 9.43
C GLU A 357 -3.31 8.12 8.72
N TRP A 358 -3.33 9.09 7.81
CA TRP A 358 -4.53 9.42 7.01
C TRP A 358 -4.81 8.38 5.92
N ARG A 359 -3.77 7.81 5.29
CA ARG A 359 -3.89 6.73 4.30
C ARG A 359 -4.48 5.46 4.93
N ASP A 360 -3.97 5.06 6.09
CA ASP A 360 -4.34 3.81 6.75
C ASP A 360 -5.72 3.90 7.42
N THR A 361 -6.16 5.08 7.90
CA THR A 361 -7.52 5.25 8.48
C THR A 361 -8.61 5.54 7.45
N THR A 362 -8.28 6.20 6.32
CA THR A 362 -9.29 6.64 5.32
C THR A 362 -9.47 5.63 4.18
N LEU A 363 -8.47 4.78 3.93
CA LEU A 363 -8.50 3.75 2.86
C LEU A 363 -8.54 2.32 3.41
N GLY A 364 -8.26 2.14 4.70
CA GLY A 364 -7.99 0.85 5.32
C GLY A 364 -9.18 -0.10 5.42
N TYR A 365 -10.37 0.32 4.98
CA TYR A 365 -11.58 -0.49 5.10
C TYR A 365 -12.22 -0.73 3.75
N VAL A 366 -11.64 -1.67 3.02
CA VAL A 366 -12.24 -2.26 1.85
C VAL A 366 -12.67 -3.68 2.22
N ARG A 367 -13.98 -3.86 2.46
CA ARG A 367 -14.56 -5.19 2.77
C ARG A 367 -14.38 -6.18 1.61
N SER A 368 -14.33 -5.67 0.38
CA SER A 368 -14.31 -6.43 -0.86
C SER A 368 -12.92 -6.52 -1.49
N ALA A 369 -12.58 -7.68 -2.04
CA ALA A 369 -11.40 -7.80 -2.91
C ALA A 369 -11.48 -6.80 -4.08
N PRO A 370 -10.32 -6.30 -4.58
CA PRO A 370 -10.29 -5.48 -5.79
C PRO A 370 -10.93 -6.22 -6.97
N SER A 371 -11.70 -5.51 -7.79
CA SER A 371 -12.34 -6.10 -8.96
C SER A 371 -11.30 -6.56 -9.98
N THR A 372 -11.45 -7.77 -10.52
CA THR A 372 -10.63 -8.32 -11.60
C THR A 372 -10.96 -7.71 -12.97
N GLN A 373 -11.99 -6.88 -13.07
CA GLN A 373 -12.39 -6.24 -14.32
C GLN A 373 -11.25 -5.40 -14.92
N ALA A 374 -10.87 -5.67 -16.17
CA ALA A 374 -9.71 -5.03 -16.80
C ALA A 374 -9.93 -3.55 -17.20
N ALA A 375 -11.14 -3.17 -17.62
CA ALA A 375 -11.51 -1.80 -18.01
C ALA A 375 -13.01 -1.56 -17.85
N MET A 376 -13.43 -0.29 -17.72
CA MET A 376 -14.85 0.07 -17.56
C MET A 376 -15.64 0.05 -18.87
N ILE A 377 -15.07 0.50 -19.99
CA ILE A 377 -15.79 0.53 -21.27
C ILE A 377 -16.08 -0.89 -21.75
N ILE A 378 -17.36 -1.15 -21.96
CA ILE A 378 -17.91 -2.40 -22.50
C ILE A 378 -18.44 -2.24 -23.92
N ASP A 379 -18.75 -1.01 -24.31
CA ASP A 379 -19.21 -0.66 -25.65
C ASP A 379 -18.60 0.70 -26.04
N PRO A 380 -17.81 0.80 -27.12
CA PRO A 380 -17.46 -0.26 -28.06
C PRO A 380 -16.67 -1.45 -27.45
N PRO A 381 -16.77 -2.68 -28.01
CA PRO A 381 -16.19 -3.89 -27.43
C PRO A 381 -14.64 -3.91 -27.40
N ASN A 382 -14.01 -3.02 -28.17
CA ASN A 382 -12.57 -2.79 -28.11
C ASN A 382 -12.13 -2.14 -26.78
N GLY A 383 -13.06 -1.71 -25.94
CA GLY A 383 -12.79 -1.08 -24.65
C GLY A 383 -12.20 0.33 -24.77
N GLN A 384 -12.35 0.99 -25.91
CA GLN A 384 -11.91 2.37 -26.17
C GLN A 384 -13.10 3.31 -26.28
N LEU A 385 -12.88 4.59 -25.98
CA LEU A 385 -13.82 5.63 -26.34
C LEU A 385 -13.94 5.72 -27.87
N PRO A 386 -15.14 6.01 -28.40
CA PRO A 386 -15.29 6.31 -29.81
C PRO A 386 -14.48 7.52 -30.25
N GLU A 387 -14.22 7.60 -31.55
CA GLU A 387 -13.63 8.80 -32.15
C GLU A 387 -14.49 10.03 -31.87
N THR A 388 -13.84 11.15 -31.59
CA THR A 388 -14.56 12.42 -31.49
C THR A 388 -14.86 12.97 -32.88
N THR A 389 -15.96 13.72 -33.01
CA THR A 389 -16.34 14.33 -34.29
C THR A 389 -15.30 15.35 -34.78
N GLU A 390 -15.24 15.56 -36.09
CA GLU A 390 -14.36 16.58 -36.69
C GLU A 390 -14.73 17.99 -36.19
N ALA A 391 -16.03 18.27 -36.00
CA ALA A 391 -16.49 19.53 -35.44
C ALA A 391 -15.97 19.74 -34.01
N TYR A 392 -15.97 18.69 -33.18
CA TYR A 392 -15.39 18.75 -31.84
C TYR A 392 -13.88 18.95 -31.88
N LYS A 393 -13.16 18.23 -32.76
CA LYS A 393 -11.71 18.40 -32.95
C LYS A 393 -11.36 19.85 -33.31
N GLN A 394 -12.13 20.47 -34.21
CA GLN A 394 -11.97 21.88 -34.57
C GLN A 394 -12.31 22.83 -33.42
N LEU A 395 -13.36 22.53 -32.65
CA LEU A 395 -13.73 23.32 -31.47
C LEU A 395 -12.59 23.32 -30.44
N VAL A 396 -12.01 22.15 -30.16
CA VAL A 396 -10.88 22.02 -29.22
C VAL A 396 -9.64 22.72 -29.76
N ALA A 397 -9.33 22.58 -31.05
CA ALA A 397 -8.17 23.24 -31.67
C ALA A 397 -8.27 24.77 -31.64
N ASN A 398 -9.48 25.32 -31.70
CA ASN A 398 -9.74 26.76 -31.64
C ASN A 398 -10.01 27.28 -30.22
N ALA A 399 -10.12 26.40 -29.23
CA ALA A 399 -10.38 26.81 -27.85
C ALA A 399 -9.13 27.46 -27.25
N PRO A 400 -9.29 28.52 -26.43
CA PRO A 400 -8.17 29.06 -25.68
C PRO A 400 -7.59 27.97 -24.77
N PRO A 401 -6.26 27.96 -24.54
CA PRO A 401 -5.64 27.00 -23.64
C PRO A 401 -6.33 27.02 -22.27
N ARG A 402 -6.62 25.83 -21.74
CA ARG A 402 -7.20 25.69 -20.41
C ARG A 402 -6.23 26.32 -19.40
N ILE A 403 -6.73 27.21 -18.55
CA ILE A 403 -5.91 27.83 -17.51
C ILE A 403 -5.48 26.71 -16.54
N PRO A 404 -4.18 26.38 -16.45
CA PRO A 404 -3.74 25.36 -15.51
C PRO A 404 -3.94 25.89 -14.08
N PRO A 405 -4.14 25.02 -13.06
CA PRO A 405 -4.36 25.46 -11.69
C PRO A 405 -3.30 26.45 -11.18
N GLN A 406 -2.03 26.25 -11.55
CA GLN A 406 -0.91 27.12 -11.17
C GLN A 406 -0.98 28.54 -11.75
N ARG A 407 -1.87 28.78 -12.73
CA ARG A 407 -2.12 30.08 -13.36
C ARG A 407 -3.54 30.59 -13.08
N ALA A 408 -4.27 29.94 -12.17
CA ALA A 408 -5.60 30.39 -11.79
C ALA A 408 -5.54 31.83 -11.25
N ARG A 409 -6.41 32.70 -11.75
CA ARG A 409 -6.52 34.11 -11.32
C ARG A 409 -7.62 34.28 -10.31
N THR A 410 -8.67 33.47 -10.44
CA THR A 410 -9.87 33.51 -9.60
C THR A 410 -10.34 32.10 -9.27
N PRO A 411 -11.18 31.92 -8.24
CA PRO A 411 -11.76 30.61 -7.94
C PRO A 411 -12.51 29.99 -9.12
N VAL A 412 -13.06 30.78 -10.05
CA VAL A 412 -13.82 30.24 -11.19
C VAL A 412 -12.94 29.58 -12.26
N ASP A 413 -11.62 29.82 -12.22
CA ASP A 413 -10.66 29.13 -13.09
C ASP A 413 -10.42 27.68 -12.63
N LEU A 414 -10.81 27.34 -11.39
CA LEU A 414 -10.72 25.99 -10.83
C LEU A 414 -11.97 25.17 -11.15
N GLY A 415 -11.79 23.85 -11.29
CA GLY A 415 -12.87 22.91 -11.59
C GLY A 415 -13.97 22.90 -10.51
N THR A 416 -15.19 22.52 -10.91
CA THR A 416 -16.38 22.48 -10.02
C THR A 416 -16.17 21.60 -8.79
N TYR A 417 -15.36 20.54 -8.91
CA TYR A 417 -15.02 19.64 -7.81
C TYR A 417 -14.15 20.34 -6.74
N VAL A 418 -13.08 21.04 -7.14
CA VAL A 418 -12.21 21.81 -6.23
C VAL A 418 -12.97 22.91 -5.50
N ARG A 419 -14.02 23.42 -6.15
CA ARG A 419 -14.92 24.45 -5.61
C ARG A 419 -16.11 23.88 -4.83
N CYS A 420 -16.15 22.57 -4.61
CA CYS A 420 -17.19 21.87 -3.85
C CYS A 420 -18.61 22.04 -4.40
N ILE A 421 -18.76 22.26 -5.71
CA ILE A 421 -20.06 22.48 -6.34
C ILE A 421 -20.68 21.14 -6.73
N THR A 422 -20.00 20.36 -7.57
CA THR A 422 -20.51 19.11 -8.13
C THR A 422 -19.45 18.38 -8.97
N ARG A 423 -19.60 17.05 -9.11
CA ARG A 423 -18.87 16.23 -10.10
C ARG A 423 -19.71 15.88 -11.34
N GLY A 424 -20.94 16.36 -11.42
CA GLY A 424 -21.90 16.03 -12.48
C GLY A 424 -22.43 14.59 -12.40
N PRO A 425 -23.47 14.26 -13.18
CA PRO A 425 -24.20 13.00 -13.04
C PRO A 425 -23.38 11.74 -13.36
N VAL A 426 -22.34 11.87 -14.21
CA VAL A 426 -21.39 10.78 -14.50
C VAL A 426 -20.27 10.78 -13.47
N GLY A 427 -19.58 11.91 -13.29
CA GLY A 427 -18.40 12.01 -12.44
C GLY A 427 -18.66 11.68 -10.97
N MET A 428 -19.87 11.94 -10.47
CA MET A 428 -20.29 11.59 -9.10
C MET A 428 -20.39 10.08 -8.87
N MET A 429 -20.71 9.31 -9.91
CA MET A 429 -20.87 7.85 -9.80
C MET A 429 -19.52 7.13 -9.92
N MET A 430 -18.52 7.77 -10.55
CA MET A 430 -17.22 7.15 -10.79
C MET A 430 -16.51 6.79 -9.49
N PRO A 431 -15.91 5.58 -9.39
CA PRO A 431 -15.08 5.19 -8.25
C PRO A 431 -13.95 6.19 -8.04
N SER A 432 -13.66 6.49 -6.78
CA SER A 432 -12.52 7.27 -6.35
C SER A 432 -11.71 6.48 -5.34
N ILE A 433 -10.68 7.11 -4.80
CA ILE A 433 -9.81 6.49 -3.80
C ILE A 433 -10.45 6.42 -2.40
N TYR A 434 -11.43 7.29 -2.13
CA TYR A 434 -12.18 7.35 -0.87
C TYR A 434 -13.61 7.84 -1.13
N ASN A 435 -14.45 7.86 -0.08
CA ASN A 435 -15.84 8.34 -0.10
C ASN A 435 -16.69 7.69 -1.22
N ASN A 436 -16.51 6.38 -1.38
CA ASN A 436 -17.15 5.58 -2.41
C ASN A 436 -18.56 5.12 -2.04
N GLY A 437 -19.10 5.51 -0.88
CA GLY A 437 -20.44 5.18 -0.45
C GLY A 437 -21.54 5.72 -1.38
N LEU A 438 -22.58 4.89 -1.54
CA LEU A 438 -23.80 5.13 -2.30
C LEU A 438 -24.96 4.59 -1.47
N GLN A 439 -25.76 5.47 -0.89
CA GLN A 439 -26.96 5.08 -0.17
C GLN A 439 -28.17 5.13 -1.10
N ILE A 440 -28.91 4.02 -1.14
CA ILE A 440 -30.17 3.91 -1.87
C ILE A 440 -31.30 3.80 -0.85
N ILE A 441 -32.28 4.70 -0.98
CA ILE A 441 -33.51 4.70 -0.20
C ILE A 441 -34.68 4.65 -1.18
N GLN A 442 -35.66 3.79 -0.93
CA GLN A 442 -36.83 3.65 -1.80
C GLN A 442 -38.12 3.99 -1.06
N SER A 443 -39.06 4.54 -1.82
CA SER A 443 -40.46 4.69 -1.45
C SER A 443 -41.31 4.32 -2.67
N PRO A 444 -42.62 4.06 -2.53
CA PRO A 444 -43.47 3.81 -3.69
C PRO A 444 -43.30 4.91 -4.76
N GLY A 445 -42.94 4.51 -5.98
CA GLY A 445 -42.78 5.40 -7.13
C GLY A 445 -41.52 6.27 -7.13
N ASN A 446 -40.61 6.14 -6.16
CA ASN A 446 -39.41 6.98 -6.08
C ASN A 446 -38.20 6.22 -5.51
N ILE A 447 -37.02 6.57 -6.02
CA ILE A 447 -35.73 6.13 -5.49
C ILE A 447 -34.84 7.35 -5.24
N ALA A 448 -34.31 7.46 -4.02
CA ALA A 448 -33.31 8.44 -3.66
C ALA A 448 -31.93 7.77 -3.67
N ILE A 449 -31.01 8.35 -4.43
CA ILE A 449 -29.61 7.92 -4.51
C ILE A 449 -28.75 9.05 -3.96
N GLN A 450 -28.13 8.82 -2.81
CA GLN A 450 -27.18 9.72 -2.18
C GLN A 450 -25.76 9.20 -2.37
N LYS A 451 -24.90 10.02 -2.98
CA LYS A 451 -23.47 9.73 -3.06
C LYS A 451 -22.76 10.46 -1.93
N GLU A 452 -21.85 9.75 -1.26
CA GLU A 452 -21.06 10.30 -0.17
C GLU A 452 -20.12 11.43 -0.63
N MET A 453 -19.37 11.22 -1.72
CA MET A 453 -18.47 12.24 -2.25
C MET A 453 -19.23 13.48 -2.72
N ILE A 454 -18.80 14.65 -2.23
CA ILE A 454 -19.43 15.97 -2.39
C ILE A 454 -20.64 16.17 -1.48
N HIS A 455 -21.87 15.99 -1.97
CA HIS A 455 -23.11 16.19 -1.18
C HIS A 455 -24.38 15.86 -1.99
N GLU A 456 -24.24 15.12 -3.09
CA GLU A 456 -25.30 15.04 -4.09
C GLU A 456 -26.32 13.96 -3.74
N THR A 457 -27.59 14.36 -3.66
CA THR A 457 -28.73 13.43 -3.53
C THR A 457 -29.67 13.62 -4.72
N ARG A 458 -29.92 12.54 -5.47
CA ARG A 458 -30.85 12.53 -6.60
C ARG A 458 -32.12 11.79 -6.20
N ILE A 459 -33.25 12.47 -6.26
CA ILE A 459 -34.58 11.85 -6.12
C ILE A 459 -35.10 11.58 -7.52
N ILE A 460 -35.30 10.30 -7.81
CA ILE A 460 -35.63 9.80 -9.14
C ILE A 460 -37.01 9.15 -9.06
N SER A 461 -37.97 9.70 -9.79
CA SER A 461 -39.29 9.08 -9.96
C SER A 461 -39.15 7.80 -10.78
N THR A 462 -39.69 6.68 -10.30
CA THR A 462 -39.86 5.44 -11.08
C THR A 462 -41.19 5.41 -11.84
N GLU A 463 -42.08 6.36 -11.53
CA GLU A 463 -43.32 6.62 -12.26
C GLU A 463 -43.12 7.67 -13.35
N SER A 464 -43.99 7.63 -14.36
CA SER A 464 -44.00 8.64 -15.42
C SER A 464 -44.36 10.01 -14.85
N ARG A 465 -43.50 11.00 -15.12
CA ARG A 465 -43.74 12.41 -14.77
C ARG A 465 -43.35 13.31 -15.93
N GLU A 466 -43.92 14.51 -15.94
CA GLU A 466 -43.48 15.55 -16.85
C GLU A 466 -42.03 15.97 -16.52
N GLY A 467 -41.22 16.15 -17.56
CA GLY A 467 -39.86 16.67 -17.41
C GLY A 467 -39.85 18.18 -17.23
N TYR A 468 -38.69 18.76 -16.98
CA TYR A 468 -38.53 20.20 -16.72
C TYR A 468 -38.80 21.13 -17.94
N GLY A 469 -39.16 20.58 -19.11
CA GLY A 469 -39.23 21.30 -20.39
C GLY A 469 -37.85 21.77 -20.86
N ASP A 470 -37.77 22.44 -22.02
CA ASP A 470 -36.45 22.80 -22.60
C ASP A 470 -35.76 23.98 -21.90
N GLY A 471 -36.51 24.80 -21.16
CA GLY A 471 -36.03 26.07 -20.60
C GLY A 471 -35.23 25.95 -19.30
N LEU A 472 -35.40 24.87 -18.53
CA LEU A 472 -34.68 24.66 -17.27
C LEU A 472 -33.55 23.65 -17.45
N LYS A 473 -32.31 24.13 -17.32
CA LYS A 473 -31.09 23.32 -17.35
C LYS A 473 -30.39 23.37 -15.99
N THR A 474 -29.99 22.23 -15.45
CA THR A 474 -29.41 22.13 -14.10
C THR A 474 -28.04 21.45 -14.11
N TRP A 475 -27.34 21.44 -12.97
CA TRP A 475 -26.03 20.80 -12.82
C TRP A 475 -26.11 19.27 -12.92
N LEU A 476 -27.15 18.67 -12.33
CA LEU A 476 -27.36 17.22 -12.29
C LEU A 476 -28.38 16.73 -13.32
N GLY A 477 -28.99 17.64 -14.07
CA GLY A 477 -30.01 17.34 -15.05
C GLY A 477 -31.38 17.03 -14.45
N ASP A 478 -32.23 16.45 -15.29
CA ASP A 478 -33.55 15.95 -14.97
C ASP A 478 -33.53 14.42 -15.08
N SER A 479 -33.64 13.72 -13.95
CA SER A 479 -33.52 12.25 -13.88
C SER A 479 -34.89 11.56 -13.89
N HIS A 480 -35.11 10.65 -14.83
CA HIS A 480 -36.35 9.88 -15.01
C HIS A 480 -36.08 8.38 -14.93
N GLY A 481 -36.64 7.73 -13.93
CA GLY A 481 -36.49 6.30 -13.68
C GLY A 481 -37.62 5.48 -14.28
N ARG A 482 -37.32 4.23 -14.63
CA ARG A 482 -38.31 3.19 -14.93
C ARG A 482 -37.73 1.81 -14.64
N TRP A 483 -38.59 0.84 -14.40
CA TRP A 483 -38.18 -0.56 -14.24
C TRP A 483 -38.26 -1.30 -15.58
N GLU A 484 -37.17 -1.99 -15.93
CA GLU A 484 -37.10 -2.96 -17.03
C GLU A 484 -36.80 -4.33 -16.42
N GLY A 485 -37.85 -5.07 -16.05
CA GLY A 485 -37.71 -6.27 -15.22
C GLY A 485 -37.17 -5.90 -13.83
N ASP A 486 -35.99 -6.42 -13.51
CA ASP A 486 -35.30 -6.17 -12.23
C ASP A 486 -34.23 -5.08 -12.31
N THR A 487 -34.16 -4.38 -13.44
CA THR A 487 -33.20 -3.32 -13.70
C THR A 487 -33.87 -1.96 -13.59
N LEU A 488 -33.30 -1.08 -12.75
CA LEU A 488 -33.67 0.34 -12.75
C LEU A 488 -32.92 1.03 -13.88
N VAL A 489 -33.66 1.64 -14.80
CA VAL A 489 -33.09 2.47 -15.87
C VAL A 489 -33.41 3.93 -15.59
N VAL A 490 -32.37 4.74 -15.46
CA VAL A 490 -32.46 6.17 -15.19
C VAL A 490 -31.93 6.94 -16.38
N GLU A 491 -32.78 7.75 -17.00
CA GLU A 491 -32.38 8.65 -18.06
C GLU A 491 -32.21 10.06 -17.50
N VAL A 492 -31.08 10.70 -17.81
CA VAL A 492 -30.74 12.05 -17.36
C VAL A 492 -30.61 12.95 -18.59
N ARG A 493 -31.39 14.04 -18.57
CA ARG A 493 -31.41 15.09 -19.61
C ARG A 493 -31.22 16.47 -18.96
N ASN A 494 -31.37 17.55 -19.74
CA ASN A 494 -31.45 18.92 -19.22
C ASN A 494 -30.21 19.40 -18.44
N LEU A 495 -29.02 19.02 -18.91
CA LEU A 495 -27.76 19.47 -18.31
C LEU A 495 -27.42 20.89 -18.76
N ASN A 496 -26.76 21.65 -17.88
CA ASN A 496 -26.36 23.04 -18.14
C ASN A 496 -24.99 23.17 -18.85
N GLY A 497 -24.33 22.05 -19.17
CA GLY A 497 -23.01 22.01 -19.82
C GLY A 497 -21.83 22.44 -18.94
N ARG A 498 -22.04 22.78 -17.67
CA ARG A 498 -20.97 23.26 -16.76
C ARG A 498 -20.25 22.13 -16.00
N THR A 499 -20.75 20.89 -16.13
CA THR A 499 -20.14 19.65 -15.62
C THR A 499 -19.84 18.71 -16.77
N SER A 500 -19.08 19.21 -17.74
CA SER A 500 -18.64 18.43 -18.89
C SER A 500 -17.85 17.20 -18.43
N TYR A 501 -18.28 16.01 -18.85
CA TYR A 501 -17.56 14.76 -18.64
C TYR A 501 -16.82 14.41 -19.93
N LEU A 502 -15.49 14.39 -19.89
CA LEU A 502 -14.63 14.13 -21.05
C LEU A 502 -14.94 15.01 -22.28
N GLY A 503 -15.37 16.25 -22.06
CA GLY A 503 -15.68 17.19 -23.14
C GLY A 503 -17.15 17.22 -23.57
N SER A 504 -18.02 16.43 -22.94
CA SER A 504 -19.46 16.44 -23.19
C SER A 504 -20.06 17.85 -23.20
N SER A 505 -21.02 18.06 -24.10
CA SER A 505 -21.81 19.27 -24.26
C SER A 505 -22.99 19.33 -23.28
N ALA A 506 -23.79 20.40 -23.37
CA ALA A 506 -25.05 20.53 -22.63
C ALA A 506 -26.17 19.60 -23.15
N ASP A 507 -26.02 19.10 -24.38
CA ASP A 507 -27.00 18.22 -25.04
C ASP A 507 -26.74 16.73 -24.78
N MET A 508 -25.70 16.42 -23.98
CA MET A 508 -25.41 15.06 -23.53
C MET A 508 -26.65 14.44 -22.88
N LYS A 509 -26.99 13.23 -23.32
CA LYS A 509 -27.93 12.35 -22.63
C LYS A 509 -27.16 11.24 -21.95
N LEU A 510 -27.57 10.92 -20.72
CA LEU A 510 -26.97 9.87 -19.93
C LEU A 510 -28.05 8.85 -19.57
N THR A 511 -27.81 7.59 -19.91
CA THR A 511 -28.66 6.47 -19.48
C THR A 511 -27.89 5.64 -18.48
N GLN A 512 -28.38 5.50 -17.25
CA GLN A 512 -27.81 4.68 -16.20
C GLN A 512 -28.68 3.44 -15.99
N ARG A 513 -28.07 2.27 -15.79
CA ARG A 513 -28.76 1.03 -15.48
C ARG A 513 -28.17 0.47 -14.19
N PHE A 514 -29.05 0.12 -13.26
CA PHE A 514 -28.69 -0.49 -11.98
C PHE A 514 -29.36 -1.86 -11.92
N THR A 515 -28.57 -2.91 -11.73
CA THR A 515 -29.05 -4.30 -11.73
C THR A 515 -28.44 -5.04 -10.55
N ARG A 516 -29.24 -5.57 -9.63
CA ARG A 516 -28.71 -6.49 -8.61
C ARG A 516 -28.43 -7.84 -9.25
N THR A 517 -27.15 -8.21 -9.33
CA THR A 517 -26.70 -9.49 -9.90
C THR A 517 -26.41 -10.54 -8.83
N GLY A 518 -26.40 -10.15 -7.57
CA GLY A 518 -26.26 -11.04 -6.42
C GLY A 518 -26.76 -10.40 -5.13
N PRO A 519 -26.67 -11.11 -3.99
CA PRO A 519 -27.09 -10.57 -2.69
C PRO A 519 -26.36 -9.26 -2.37
N ASP A 520 -25.06 -9.20 -2.66
CA ASP A 520 -24.20 -8.06 -2.31
C ASP A 520 -23.63 -7.32 -3.53
N THR A 521 -24.10 -7.63 -4.74
CA THR A 521 -23.56 -7.06 -5.99
C THR A 521 -24.62 -6.25 -6.72
N LEU A 522 -24.34 -4.95 -6.93
CA LEU A 522 -25.14 -4.05 -7.76
C LEU A 522 -24.29 -3.63 -8.97
N ARG A 523 -24.60 -4.20 -10.13
CA ARG A 523 -24.01 -3.82 -11.40
C ARG A 523 -24.53 -2.44 -11.81
N TYR A 524 -23.63 -1.51 -12.05
CA TYR A 524 -23.92 -0.18 -12.57
C TYR A 524 -23.35 -0.05 -13.97
N GLU A 525 -24.21 0.28 -14.93
CA GLU A 525 -23.87 0.55 -16.31
C GLU A 525 -24.31 1.98 -16.65
N PHE A 526 -23.56 2.65 -17.49
CA PHE A 526 -23.93 3.97 -17.97
C PHE A 526 -23.56 4.14 -19.43
N THR A 527 -24.47 4.73 -20.19
CA THR A 527 -24.31 5.05 -21.61
C THR A 527 -24.34 6.56 -21.77
N VAL A 528 -23.33 7.09 -22.47
CA VAL A 528 -23.21 8.50 -22.80
C VAL A 528 -23.52 8.68 -24.29
N GLU A 529 -24.51 9.53 -24.56
CA GLU A 529 -24.90 9.91 -25.92
C GLU A 529 -24.70 11.41 -26.10
N ASP A 530 -23.71 11.80 -26.90
CA ASP A 530 -23.49 13.19 -27.27
C ASP A 530 -22.91 13.28 -28.70
N PRO A 531 -23.77 13.43 -29.73
CA PRO A 531 -23.33 13.46 -31.12
C PRO A 531 -22.58 14.75 -31.47
N ALA A 532 -22.54 15.77 -30.60
CA ALA A 532 -21.67 16.92 -30.80
C ALA A 532 -20.20 16.55 -30.53
N VAL A 533 -19.95 15.54 -29.69
CA VAL A 533 -18.62 15.17 -29.22
C VAL A 533 -18.14 13.86 -29.81
N TRP A 534 -18.92 12.78 -29.71
CA TRP A 534 -18.53 11.42 -30.16
C TRP A 534 -19.28 11.00 -31.43
N THR A 535 -18.64 10.16 -32.25
CA THR A 535 -19.25 9.64 -33.49
C THR A 535 -20.35 8.61 -33.23
N GLU A 536 -20.33 7.96 -32.07
CA GLU A 536 -21.33 6.99 -31.61
C GLU A 536 -21.46 7.06 -30.07
N PRO A 537 -22.57 6.56 -29.50
CA PRO A 537 -22.70 6.37 -28.06
C PRO A 537 -21.64 5.41 -27.53
N TRP A 538 -21.35 5.51 -26.23
CA TRP A 538 -20.46 4.55 -25.56
C TRP A 538 -20.98 4.22 -24.18
N SER A 539 -20.65 3.02 -23.69
CA SER A 539 -21.09 2.50 -22.41
C SER A 539 -19.94 2.02 -21.55
N GLY A 540 -19.98 2.38 -20.27
CA GLY A 540 -19.09 1.88 -19.23
C GLY A 540 -19.85 1.13 -18.14
N MET A 541 -19.15 0.26 -17.41
CA MET A 541 -19.70 -0.46 -16.27
C MET A 541 -18.70 -0.70 -15.15
N PHE A 542 -19.19 -0.83 -13.93
CA PHE A 542 -18.49 -1.45 -12.79
C PHE A 542 -19.52 -1.89 -11.74
N ASN A 543 -19.09 -2.62 -10.72
CA ASN A 543 -19.97 -3.09 -9.65
C ASN A 543 -19.82 -2.24 -8.39
N PHE A 544 -20.95 -1.95 -7.75
CA PHE A 544 -21.00 -1.56 -6.35
C PHE A 544 -21.21 -2.80 -5.48
N ILE A 545 -20.57 -2.83 -4.31
CA ILE A 545 -20.66 -3.92 -3.34
C ILE A 545 -21.44 -3.45 -2.12
N ARG A 546 -22.39 -4.25 -1.62
CA ARG A 546 -23.17 -3.91 -0.42
C ARG A 546 -22.27 -3.91 0.82
N ASP A 547 -22.41 -2.89 1.66
CA ASP A 547 -21.82 -2.89 3.00
C ASP A 547 -22.81 -2.32 4.02
N ASP A 548 -23.49 -3.23 4.70
CA ASP A 548 -24.51 -2.99 5.73
C ASP A 548 -23.99 -3.19 7.16
N SER A 549 -22.71 -3.54 7.30
CA SER A 549 -22.12 -3.99 8.56
C SER A 549 -21.29 -2.93 9.28
N GLN A 550 -20.62 -2.07 8.51
CA GLN A 550 -19.65 -1.10 9.02
C GLN A 550 -19.69 0.25 8.29
N TYR A 551 -20.08 0.29 7.02
CA TYR A 551 -20.06 1.54 6.26
C TYR A 551 -21.20 2.46 6.71
N GLU A 552 -20.82 3.59 7.30
CA GLU A 552 -21.75 4.69 7.58
C GLU A 552 -21.48 5.81 6.56
N LEU A 553 -22.54 6.27 5.88
CA LEU A 553 -22.41 7.43 5.00
C LEU A 553 -22.17 8.67 5.87
N VAL A 554 -20.95 9.18 5.85
CA VAL A 554 -20.58 10.42 6.56
C VAL A 554 -20.62 11.62 5.62
N GLU A 555 -20.74 12.81 6.21
CA GLU A 555 -20.68 14.06 5.44
C GLU A 555 -19.29 14.22 4.79
N TYR A 556 -19.28 14.47 3.48
CA TYR A 556 -18.09 14.95 2.80
C TYR A 556 -18.00 16.47 2.96
N ALA A 557 -17.38 16.91 4.05
CA ALA A 557 -17.20 18.31 4.42
C ALA A 557 -16.18 19.01 3.49
N CYS A 558 -16.54 19.16 2.22
CA CYS A 558 -15.63 19.58 1.14
C CYS A 558 -15.04 20.98 1.37
N HIS A 559 -15.75 21.88 2.05
CA HIS A 559 -15.25 23.23 2.30
C HIS A 559 -14.35 23.28 3.54
N GLU A 560 -14.67 22.48 4.55
CA GLU A 560 -13.99 22.38 5.82
C GLU A 560 -12.63 21.68 5.64
N GLY A 561 -11.56 22.47 5.54
CA GLY A 561 -10.21 21.95 5.34
C GLY A 561 -9.74 21.93 3.88
N ASN A 562 -10.52 22.47 2.94
CA ASN A 562 -10.07 22.66 1.57
C ASN A 562 -9.16 23.89 1.44
N TYR A 563 -7.92 23.72 1.88
CA TYR A 563 -6.82 24.67 1.65
C TYR A 563 -6.32 24.66 0.21
N GLY A 564 -6.67 23.65 -0.58
CA GLY A 564 -6.21 23.48 -1.95
C GLY A 564 -6.53 24.69 -2.84
N MET A 565 -7.75 25.23 -2.75
CA MET A 565 -8.14 26.43 -3.49
C MET A 565 -7.30 27.66 -3.11
N THR A 566 -7.18 27.95 -1.81
CA THR A 566 -6.40 29.09 -1.30
C THR A 566 -4.93 28.96 -1.65
N ASN A 567 -4.34 27.78 -1.44
CA ASN A 567 -2.94 27.50 -1.74
C ASN A 567 -2.65 27.62 -3.24
N THR A 568 -3.54 27.11 -4.10
CA THR A 568 -3.41 27.20 -5.56
C THR A 568 -3.39 28.66 -6.02
N LEU A 569 -4.35 29.46 -5.55
CA LEU A 569 -4.43 30.88 -5.91
C LEU A 569 -3.24 31.68 -5.36
N SER A 570 -2.81 31.41 -4.13
CA SER A 570 -1.63 32.03 -3.53
C SER A 570 -0.36 31.68 -4.31
N ALA A 571 -0.17 30.42 -4.66
CA ALA A 571 0.97 29.97 -5.47
C ALA A 571 0.98 30.64 -6.85
N ALA A 572 -0.18 30.78 -7.50
CA ALA A 572 -0.30 31.48 -8.77
C ALA A 572 0.11 32.96 -8.65
N ARG A 573 -0.24 33.64 -7.55
CA ARG A 573 0.23 35.02 -7.30
C ARG A 573 1.74 35.10 -7.08
N THR A 574 2.33 34.13 -6.39
CA THR A 574 3.79 34.05 -6.21
C THR A 574 4.52 33.87 -7.54
N ILE A 575 4.00 33.03 -8.44
CA ILE A 575 4.56 32.86 -9.79
C ILE A 575 4.49 34.17 -10.56
N ASP A 576 3.33 34.82 -10.59
CA ASP A 576 3.16 36.09 -11.29
C ASP A 576 4.09 37.19 -10.74
N ALA A 577 4.33 37.24 -9.42
CA ALA A 577 5.27 38.18 -8.82
C ALA A 577 6.72 37.92 -9.24
N ARG A 578 7.15 36.65 -9.24
CA ARG A 578 8.51 36.27 -9.68
C ARG A 578 8.75 36.62 -11.15
N GLU A 579 7.78 36.37 -12.01
CA GLU A 579 7.90 36.70 -13.44
C GLU A 579 7.91 38.21 -13.69
N ALA A 580 7.15 38.99 -12.90
CA ALA A 580 7.21 40.45 -12.98
C ALA A 580 8.59 40.98 -12.56
N GLU A 581 9.17 40.45 -11.49
CA GLU A 581 10.54 40.79 -11.07
C GLU A 581 11.55 40.43 -12.15
N GLU A 582 11.48 39.22 -12.74
CA GLU A 582 12.36 38.79 -13.82
C GLU A 582 12.25 39.68 -15.07
N ALA A 583 11.05 40.16 -15.41
CA ALA A 583 10.83 41.08 -16.52
C ALA A 583 11.45 42.48 -16.25
N ASP A 584 11.29 43.00 -15.04
CA ASP A 584 11.88 44.28 -14.61
C ASP A 584 13.43 44.23 -14.58
N TYR A 585 14.04 43.05 -14.47
CA TYR A 585 15.49 42.86 -14.56
C TYR A 585 16.02 42.78 -16.01
N GLN A 586 15.15 42.59 -17.01
CA GLN A 586 15.54 42.48 -18.43
C GLN A 586 15.28 43.75 -19.25
N GLU A 587 14.54 44.73 -18.72
CA GLU A 587 14.49 46.12 -19.23
C GLU A 587 15.60 46.99 -18.61
#